data_AF-A0A4P5WTN8-F1
#
_entry.id   AF-A0A4P5WTN8-F1
#
_cell.length_a   1.000
_cell.length_b   1.000
_cell.length_c   1.000
_cell.angle_alpha   90.00
_cell.angle_beta   90.00
_cell.angle_gamma   90.00
#
_symmetry.space_group_name_H-M   'P 1'
#
loop_
_entity.id
_entity.type
_entity.pdbx_description
1 polymer ?
#
loop_
_entity_poly.entity_id
_entity_poly.type
_entity_poly.pdbx_seq_one_letter_code
_entity_poly.pdbx_strand_id
1 'polypeptide(L)'
;MLQINFRPDERMLRQFGCLCWLLLSVLSAYRWWRDGLDLIAVVQQLAAVSLLLLAILRPSFLRPLFVAWSIAAFPMGWLVSHVLLFVMYFGVFWPTGFVLRLCGWDPLGLRTSGSGSLWQDRPPASDLRRYFRQY
;
A
#
# COMPACT_ATOMS: atom_id res chain seq x y z
N MET A 1 -11.20 -0.10 -6.83
CA MET A 1 -10.80 -0.19 -8.25
C MET A 1 -9.90 1.00 -8.56
N LEU A 2 -8.59 0.79 -8.71
CA LEU A 2 -7.64 1.85 -9.08
C LEU A 2 -7.89 2.22 -10.54
N GLN A 3 -8.50 3.37 -10.80
CA GLN A 3 -8.68 3.86 -12.17
C GLN A 3 -7.35 4.43 -12.67
N ILE A 4 -6.72 3.71 -13.61
CA ILE A 4 -5.52 4.19 -14.29
C ILE A 4 -5.93 5.39 -15.14
N ASN A 5 -5.47 6.58 -14.77
CA ASN A 5 -5.78 7.80 -15.49
C ASN A 5 -4.91 7.90 -16.76
N PHE A 6 -5.46 7.52 -17.91
CA PHE A 6 -4.79 7.58 -19.22
C PHE A 6 -4.67 9.01 -19.81
N ARG A 7 -5.24 10.02 -19.14
CA ARG A 7 -5.10 11.44 -19.45
C ARG A 7 -4.54 12.18 -18.24
N PRO A 8 -3.25 11.95 -17.91
CA PRO A 8 -2.63 12.61 -16.79
C PRO A 8 -2.61 14.13 -17.01
N ASP A 9 -2.92 14.88 -15.95
CA ASP A 9 -2.90 16.34 -15.96
C ASP A 9 -1.48 16.86 -16.19
N GLU A 10 -1.31 18.01 -16.84
CA GLU A 10 0.02 18.55 -17.16
C GLU A 10 0.85 18.81 -15.89
N ARG A 11 0.18 19.11 -14.78
CA ARG A 11 0.79 19.25 -13.45
C ARG A 11 1.43 17.94 -12.97
N MET A 12 0.75 16.80 -13.17
CA MET A 12 1.28 15.49 -12.78
C MET A 12 2.52 15.14 -13.59
N LEU A 13 2.56 15.49 -14.88
CA LEU A 13 3.73 15.22 -15.73
C LEU A 13 4.93 16.06 -15.31
N ARG A 14 4.70 17.33 -14.95
CA ARG A 14 5.75 18.20 -14.39
C ARG A 14 6.27 17.66 -13.07
N GLN A 15 5.39 17.24 -12.16
CA GLN A 15 5.77 16.64 -10.87
C GLN A 15 6.59 15.37 -11.06
N PHE A 16 6.19 14.49 -11.99
CA PHE A 16 6.95 13.29 -12.33
C PHE A 16 8.34 13.63 -12.87
N GLY A 17 8.42 14.58 -13.81
CA GLY A 17 9.70 15.06 -14.36
C GLY A 17 10.62 15.65 -13.28
N CYS A 18 10.08 16.48 -12.38
CA CYS A 18 10.82 17.02 -11.24
C CYS A 18 11.29 15.92 -10.27
N LEU A 19 10.45 14.92 -10.00
CA LEU A 19 10.80 13.79 -9.14
C LEU A 19 11.94 12.96 -9.75
N CYS A 20 11.85 12.64 -11.05
CA CYS A 20 12.91 11.95 -11.78
C CYS A 20 14.21 12.75 -11.78
N TRP A 21 14.15 14.06 -12.03
CA TRP A 21 15.32 14.94 -11.96
C TRP A 21 15.97 14.92 -10.57
N LEU A 22 15.16 15.04 -9.51
CA LEU A 22 15.64 15.02 -8.12
C LEU A 22 16.31 13.69 -7.81
N LEU A 23 15.64 12.56 -8.11
CA LEU A 23 16.18 11.22 -7.88
C LEU A 23 17.51 10.99 -8.60
N LEU A 24 17.58 11.31 -9.91
CA LEU A 24 18.79 11.14 -10.70
C LEU A 24 19.92 12.07 -10.25
N SER A 25 19.59 13.30 -9.84
CA SER A 25 20.56 14.28 -9.33
C SER A 25 21.13 13.86 -7.98
N VAL A 26 20.31 13.37 -7.05
CA VAL A 26 20.77 12.84 -5.76
C VAL A 26 21.68 11.63 -5.97
N LEU A 27 21.29 10.71 -6.85
CA LEU A 27 22.08 9.52 -7.14
C LEU A 27 23.40 9.86 -7.84
N SER A 28 23.40 10.89 -8.69
CA SER A 28 24.61 11.41 -9.35
C SER A 28 25.55 12.07 -8.35
N ALA A 29 25.01 12.92 -7.45
CA ALA A 29 25.78 13.56 -6.39
C ALA A 29 26.40 12.54 -5.43
N TYR A 30 25.64 11.50 -5.04
CA TYR A 30 26.15 10.42 -4.21
C TYR A 30 27.31 9.67 -4.87
N ARG A 31 27.20 9.37 -6.17
CA ARG A 31 28.29 8.74 -6.93
C ARG A 31 29.50 9.64 -7.05
N TRP A 32 29.30 10.93 -7.28
CA TRP A 32 30.39 11.90 -7.31
C TRP A 32 31.14 11.92 -5.97
N TRP A 33 30.42 11.89 -4.85
CA TRP A 33 31.05 11.86 -3.52
C TRP A 33 31.82 10.57 -3.25
N ARG A 34 31.43 9.44 -3.85
CA ARG A 34 32.07 8.14 -3.61
C ARG A 34 33.24 7.86 -4.56
N ASP A 35 33.01 8.03 -5.86
CA ASP A 35 33.87 7.53 -6.93
C ASP A 35 34.51 8.68 -7.75
N GLY A 36 34.10 9.93 -7.51
CA GLY A 36 34.61 11.11 -8.23
C GLY A 36 33.86 11.41 -9.53
N LEU A 37 34.50 12.12 -10.46
CA LEU A 37 33.93 12.48 -11.77
C LEU A 37 33.95 11.29 -12.73
N ASP A 38 33.00 10.38 -12.53
CA ASP A 38 32.76 9.26 -13.44
C ASP A 38 31.98 9.70 -14.67
N LEU A 39 32.34 9.16 -15.85
CA LEU A 39 31.60 9.36 -17.10
C LEU A 39 30.12 9.01 -16.95
N ILE A 40 29.82 7.98 -16.16
CA ILE A 40 28.44 7.55 -15.88
C ILE A 40 27.68 8.61 -15.06
N ALA A 41 28.32 9.25 -14.08
CA ALA A 41 27.70 10.32 -13.29
C ALA A 41 27.39 11.55 -14.16
N VAL A 42 28.30 11.91 -15.08
CA VAL A 42 28.09 13.02 -16.03
C VAL A 42 26.94 12.73 -16.98
N VAL A 43 26.90 11.54 -17.60
CA VAL A 43 25.81 11.12 -18.50
C VAL A 43 24.47 11.10 -17.75
N GLN A 44 24.47 10.60 -16.51
CA GLN A 44 23.27 10.56 -15.67
C GLN A 44 22.79 11.98 -15.31
N GLN A 45 23.70 12.90 -15.02
CA GLN A 45 23.36 14.30 -14.73
C GLN A 45 22.80 15.02 -15.97
N LEU A 46 23.40 14.78 -17.14
CA LEU A 46 22.89 15.31 -18.41
C LEU A 46 21.48 14.77 -18.72
N ALA A 47 21.25 13.48 -18.47
CA ALA A 47 19.93 12.87 -18.61
C ALA A 47 18.91 13.46 -17.63
N ALA A 48 19.31 13.74 -16.38
CA ALA A 48 18.45 14.39 -15.41
C ALA A 48 18.04 15.79 -15.89
N VAL A 49 19.01 16.62 -16.29
CA VAL A 49 18.75 17.99 -16.75
C VAL A 49 17.89 17.99 -18.02
N SER A 50 18.14 17.09 -18.97
CA SER A 50 17.32 17.00 -20.18
C SER A 50 15.89 16.60 -19.87
N LEU A 51 15.66 15.68 -18.93
CA LEU A 51 14.32 15.31 -18.44
C LEU A 51 13.59 16.49 -17.79
N LEU A 52 14.28 17.28 -16.97
CA LEU A 52 13.71 18.50 -16.35
C LEU A 52 13.31 19.52 -17.42
N LEU A 53 14.19 19.73 -18.40
CA LEU A 53 13.95 20.64 -19.50
C LEU A 53 12.74 20.18 -20.34
N LEU A 54 12.65 18.88 -20.64
CA LEU A 54 11.51 18.28 -21.34
C LEU A 54 10.21 18.45 -20.55
N ALA A 55 10.26 18.28 -19.23
CA ALA A 55 9.10 18.45 -18.35
C ALA A 55 8.56 19.89 -18.35
N ILE A 56 9.44 20.89 -18.48
CA ILE A 56 9.06 22.31 -18.49
C ILE A 56 8.59 22.76 -19.88
N LEU A 57 9.32 22.42 -20.95
CA LEU A 57 9.01 22.92 -22.30
C LEU A 57 7.86 22.16 -22.96
N ARG A 58 7.81 20.82 -22.83
CA ARG A 58 6.90 19.95 -23.56
C ARG A 58 6.50 18.75 -22.69
N PRO A 59 5.68 18.95 -21.64
CA PRO A 59 5.25 17.85 -20.77
C PRO A 59 4.59 16.72 -21.57
N SER A 60 3.90 17.02 -22.67
CA SER A 60 3.24 16.03 -23.52
C SER A 60 4.15 14.90 -24.05
N PHE A 61 5.46 15.11 -24.19
CA PHE A 61 6.40 14.05 -24.60
C PHE A 61 6.69 13.04 -23.48
N LEU A 62 6.55 13.44 -22.21
CA LEU A 62 6.71 12.55 -21.05
C LEU A 62 5.47 11.68 -20.81
N ARG A 63 4.36 11.96 -21.50
CA ARG A 63 3.09 11.25 -21.33
C ARG A 63 3.20 9.73 -21.55
N PRO A 64 3.74 9.21 -22.67
CA PRO A 64 3.86 7.76 -22.85
C PRO A 64 4.76 7.10 -21.79
N LEU A 65 5.84 7.78 -21.39
CA LEU A 65 6.75 7.28 -20.34
C LEU A 65 6.04 7.23 -18.98
N PHE A 66 5.31 8.28 -18.62
CA PHE A 66 4.50 8.33 -17.40
C PHE A 66 3.44 7.24 -17.38
N VAL A 67 2.74 7.02 -18.49
CA VAL A 67 1.71 5.99 -18.59
C VAL A 67 2.33 4.60 -18.49
N ALA A 68 3.44 4.33 -19.19
CA ALA A 68 4.15 3.06 -19.10
C ALA A 68 4.64 2.78 -17.68
N TRP A 69 5.24 3.79 -17.03
CA TRP A 69 5.67 3.70 -15.64
C TRP A 69 4.49 3.49 -14.68
N SER A 70 3.36 4.16 -14.91
CA SER A 70 2.16 4.00 -14.09
C SER A 70 1.55 2.60 -14.23
N ILE A 71 1.59 2.02 -15.43
CA ILE A 71 1.17 0.63 -15.66
C ILE A 71 2.11 -0.34 -14.92
N ALA A 72 3.42 -0.09 -14.95
CA ALA A 72 4.39 -0.89 -14.21
C ALA A 72 4.23 -0.74 -12.67
N ALA A 73 3.82 0.43 -12.20
CA ALA A 73 3.53 0.69 -10.78
C ALA A 73 2.16 0.15 -10.33
N PHE A 74 1.24 -0.15 -11.26
CA PHE A 74 -0.06 -0.71 -10.93
C PHE A 74 -0.01 -1.99 -10.07
N PRO A 75 0.78 -3.03 -10.41
CA PRO A 75 0.91 -4.22 -9.58
C PRO A 75 1.51 -3.93 -8.19
N MET A 76 2.28 -2.85 -8.02
CA MET A 76 2.78 -2.46 -6.70
C MET A 76 1.65 -2.07 -5.76
N GLY A 77 0.59 -1.41 -6.25
CA GLY A 77 -0.57 -1.07 -5.42
C GLY A 77 -1.30 -2.30 -4.89
N TRP A 78 -1.46 -3.31 -5.74
CA TRP A 78 -1.98 -4.62 -5.34
C TRP A 78 -1.07 -5.29 -4.31
N LEU A 79 0.25 -5.31 -4.57
CA LEU A 79 1.23 -5.92 -3.68
C LEU A 79 1.24 -5.24 -2.31
N VAL A 80 1.33 -3.91 -2.25
CA VAL A 80 1.32 -3.14 -0.99
C VAL A 80 0.05 -3.43 -0.19
N SER A 81 -1.11 -3.52 -0.85
CA SER A 81 -2.36 -3.83 -0.16
C SER A 81 -2.34 -5.22 0.46
N HIS A 82 -1.82 -6.22 -0.27
CA HIS A 82 -1.69 -7.60 0.23
C HIS A 82 -0.63 -7.71 1.32
N VAL A 83 0.50 -7.03 1.17
CA VAL A 83 1.57 -6.99 2.17
C VAL A 83 1.07 -6.31 3.44
N LEU A 84 0.35 -5.19 3.34
CA LEU A 84 -0.22 -4.52 4.50
C LEU A 84 -1.23 -5.44 5.23
N LEU A 85 -2.11 -6.10 4.49
CA LEU A 85 -3.05 -7.06 5.05
C LEU A 85 -2.31 -8.23 5.72
N PHE A 86 -1.27 -8.76 5.07
CA PHE A 86 -0.44 -9.83 5.60
C PHE A 86 0.23 -9.39 6.91
N VAL A 87 0.84 -8.21 6.94
CA VAL A 87 1.48 -7.65 8.14
C VAL A 87 0.47 -7.43 9.26
N MET A 88 -0.71 -6.87 8.97
CA MET A 88 -1.75 -6.72 9.99
C MET A 88 -2.26 -8.07 10.50
N TYR A 89 -2.47 -9.03 9.60
CA TYR A 89 -2.95 -10.36 9.97
C TYR A 89 -1.93 -11.11 10.83
N PHE A 90 -0.68 -11.22 10.38
CA PHE A 90 0.35 -11.96 11.10
C PHE A 90 1.00 -11.18 12.25
N GLY A 91 0.99 -9.85 12.20
CA GLY A 91 1.57 -9.00 13.24
C GLY A 91 0.59 -8.60 14.34
N VAL A 92 -0.70 -8.53 14.05
CA VAL A 92 -1.72 -8.10 15.03
C VAL A 92 -2.74 -9.21 15.27
N PHE A 93 -3.52 -9.60 14.26
CA PHE A 93 -4.68 -10.48 14.48
C PHE A 93 -4.30 -11.89 14.95
N TRP A 94 -3.35 -12.52 14.26
CA TRP A 94 -2.84 -13.85 14.56
C TRP A 94 -2.21 -13.95 15.95
N PRO A 95 -1.27 -13.07 16.36
CA PRO A 95 -0.70 -13.14 17.69
C PRO A 95 -1.72 -12.80 18.78
N THR A 96 -2.70 -11.93 18.51
CA THR A 96 -3.78 -11.65 19.48
C THR A 96 -4.56 -12.94 19.79
N GLY A 97 -4.97 -13.69 18.76
CA GLY A 97 -5.63 -14.98 18.94
C GLY A 97 -4.74 -16.02 19.62
N PHE A 98 -3.45 -16.03 19.29
CA PHE A 98 -2.47 -16.92 19.92
C PHE A 98 -2.29 -16.63 21.42
N VAL A 99 -2.17 -15.34 21.79
CA VAL A 99 -2.08 -14.89 23.19
C VAL A 99 -3.35 -15.22 23.95
N LEU A 100 -4.54 -14.96 23.39
CA LEU A 100 -5.82 -15.33 24.01
C LEU A 100 -5.90 -16.83 24.30
N ARG A 101 -5.44 -17.66 23.35
CA ARG A 101 -5.40 -19.12 23.50
C ARG A 101 -4.41 -19.58 24.56
N LEU A 102 -3.25 -18.94 24.66
CA LEU A 102 -2.25 -19.19 25.72
C LEU A 102 -2.75 -18.76 27.09
N CYS A 103 -3.45 -17.63 27.19
CA CYS A 103 -4.09 -17.17 28.43
C CYS A 103 -5.30 -18.02 28.84
N GLY A 104 -5.71 -18.99 28.00
CA GLY A 104 -6.86 -19.85 28.27
C GLY A 104 -8.21 -19.14 28.15
N TRP A 105 -8.23 -17.92 27.60
CA TRP A 105 -9.47 -17.20 27.33
C TRP A 105 -10.13 -17.78 26.09
N ASP A 106 -11.35 -18.29 26.27
CA ASP A 106 -12.20 -18.80 25.19
C ASP A 106 -13.43 -17.88 25.03
N PRO A 107 -13.26 -16.71 24.38
CA PRO A 107 -14.36 -15.75 24.20
C PRO A 107 -15.48 -16.28 23.31
N LEU A 108 -15.19 -17.29 22.49
CA LEU A 108 -16.17 -17.92 21.59
C LEU A 108 -16.85 -19.14 22.24
N GLY A 109 -16.39 -19.58 23.42
CA GLY A 109 -16.95 -20.74 24.13
C GLY A 109 -16.93 -22.03 23.30
N LEU A 110 -15.93 -22.18 22.43
CA LEU A 110 -15.82 -23.30 21.48
C LEU A 110 -15.29 -24.58 22.12
N ARG A 111 -14.83 -24.52 23.38
CA ARG A 111 -14.47 -25.73 24.14
C ARG A 111 -15.70 -26.62 24.31
N THR A 112 -15.65 -27.80 23.69
CA THR A 112 -16.73 -28.78 23.77
C THR A 112 -16.85 -29.28 25.21
N SER A 113 -18.02 -29.11 25.80
CA SER A 113 -18.33 -29.52 27.16
C SER A 113 -18.62 -31.02 27.26
N GLY A 114 -17.93 -31.89 26.50
CA GLY A 114 -18.15 -33.36 26.50
C GLY A 114 -19.54 -33.82 26.03
N SER A 115 -20.53 -32.94 26.02
CA SER A 115 -21.81 -33.04 25.34
C SER A 115 -21.53 -33.03 23.84
N GLY A 116 -22.08 -33.99 23.09
CA GLY A 116 -21.98 -34.04 21.62
C GLY A 116 -22.65 -32.85 20.90
N SER A 117 -22.92 -31.75 21.62
CA SER A 117 -23.57 -30.55 21.12
C SER A 117 -23.00 -29.28 21.76
N LEU A 118 -22.87 -28.24 20.92
CA LEU A 118 -22.51 -26.86 21.27
C LEU A 118 -23.75 -25.98 21.55
N TRP A 119 -24.96 -26.56 21.63
CA TRP A 119 -26.16 -25.80 22.00
C TRP A 119 -25.99 -25.18 23.40
N GLN A 120 -26.11 -23.87 23.49
CA GLN A 120 -26.17 -23.15 24.77
C GLN A 120 -27.62 -22.87 25.13
N ASP A 121 -27.97 -23.13 26.39
CA ASP A 121 -29.29 -22.82 26.93
C ASP A 121 -29.52 -21.31 26.87
N ARG A 122 -30.58 -20.93 26.15
CA ARG A 122 -31.00 -19.54 26.08
C ARG A 122 -31.61 -19.15 27.43
N PRO A 123 -31.12 -18.10 28.11
CA PRO A 123 -31.74 -17.64 29.35
C PRO A 123 -33.21 -17.31 29.08
N PRO A 124 -34.12 -17.70 29.99
CA PRO A 124 -35.55 -17.52 29.78
C PRO A 124 -35.85 -16.04 29.57
N ALA A 125 -36.55 -15.72 28.48
CA ALA A 125 -36.96 -14.36 28.20
C ALA A 125 -37.92 -13.92 29.30
N SER A 126 -37.49 -12.94 30.11
CA SER A 126 -38.26 -12.45 31.25
C SER A 126 -39.56 -11.74 30.84
N ASP A 127 -39.68 -11.30 29.58
CA ASP A 127 -40.87 -10.60 29.09
C ASP A 127 -41.05 -10.74 27.56
N LEU A 128 -42.24 -11.22 27.13
CA LEU A 128 -42.67 -11.31 25.74
C LEU A 128 -42.77 -9.93 25.07
N ARG A 129 -43.05 -8.87 25.84
CA ARG A 129 -43.19 -7.50 25.32
C ARG A 129 -41.90 -6.93 24.76
N ARG A 130 -40.74 -7.51 25.11
CA ARG A 130 -39.42 -7.11 24.59
C ARG A 130 -39.27 -7.40 23.09
N TYR A 131 -39.94 -8.42 22.56
CA TYR A 131 -39.90 -8.74 21.13
C TYR A 131 -40.66 -7.71 20.27
N PHE A 132 -41.60 -6.97 20.86
CA PHE A 132 -42.42 -5.98 20.16
C PHE A 132 -41.83 -4.56 20.16
N ARG A 133 -40.65 -4.34 20.77
CA ARG A 133 -39.92 -3.07 20.67
C ARG A 133 -38.73 -3.24 19.72
N GLN A 134 -38.95 -2.96 18.45
CA GLN A 134 -37.92 -3.01 17.41
C GLN A 134 -37.25 -1.65 17.13
N TYR A 135 -37.67 -0.57 17.80
CA TYR A 135 -37.11 0.77 17.66
C TYR A 135 -36.97 1.45 19.02
#